data_AF-A0A8S3JFL6-F1
#
_entry.id   AF-A0A8S3JFL6-F1
#
_cell.length_a   1.000
_cell.length_b   1.000
_cell.length_c   1.000
_cell.angle_alpha   90.00
_cell.angle_beta   90.00
_cell.angle_gamma   90.00
#
_symmetry.space_group_name_H-M   'P 1'
#
loop_
_entity.id
_entity.type
_entity.pdbx_description
1 polymer ?
#
loop_
_entity_poly.entity_id
_entity_poly.type
_entity_poly.pdbx_seq_one_letter_code
_entity_poly.pdbx_strand_id
1 'polypeptide(L)'
;MTSYKCSVDACKRNSDVLCVHREDHVCNKHYIQHIKLVNNELFAFSDEINALVNKAQKYDLTNPVFEQLEQWRVEQHRQIDEICDKKKLQLKIVLDRTIDDYRKKLHELGHDVKKLIDEGNASFKQIEITKNTIEQCRQLCKRFETLDYFHYNINENDMEIGLFNDDLFTGGGTLLSLEHQLKLNEFYG
;
A
#
# COMPACT_ATOMS: atom_id res chain seq x y z
N MET A 1 65.88 -31.81 -15.07
CA MET A 1 64.94 -30.85 -14.45
C MET A 1 64.76 -29.68 -15.40
N THR A 2 63.60 -29.58 -16.03
CA THR A 2 63.25 -28.45 -16.91
C THR A 2 63.05 -27.21 -16.06
N SER A 3 63.96 -26.25 -16.18
CA SER A 3 63.82 -24.94 -15.54
C SER A 3 62.88 -24.09 -16.39
N TYR A 4 61.66 -23.84 -15.89
CA TYR A 4 60.72 -22.93 -16.55
C TYR A 4 61.20 -21.50 -16.42
N LYS A 5 61.05 -20.70 -17.48
CA LYS A 5 61.27 -19.26 -17.43
C LYS A 5 60.03 -18.56 -16.89
N CYS A 6 60.24 -17.40 -16.25
CA CYS A 6 59.14 -16.54 -15.85
C CYS A 6 58.32 -16.13 -17.09
N SER A 7 57.01 -16.28 -17.04
CA SER A 7 56.07 -15.98 -18.14
C SER A 7 55.88 -14.48 -18.41
N VAL A 8 56.34 -13.61 -17.50
CA VAL A 8 56.28 -12.15 -17.67
C VAL A 8 57.25 -11.70 -18.74
N ASP A 9 56.74 -11.00 -19.76
CA ASP A 9 57.52 -10.48 -20.88
C ASP A 9 58.76 -9.69 -20.42
N ALA A 10 59.87 -9.90 -21.12
CA ALA A 10 61.20 -9.34 -20.82
C ALA A 10 61.86 -9.84 -19.51
N CYS A 11 61.25 -10.75 -18.74
CA CYS A 11 61.87 -11.34 -17.56
C CYS A 11 62.83 -12.48 -17.91
N LYS A 12 64.12 -12.33 -17.60
CA LYS A 12 65.14 -13.38 -17.84
C LYS A 12 65.29 -14.42 -16.71
N ARG A 13 64.60 -14.20 -15.58
CA ARG A 13 64.70 -15.04 -14.38
C ARG A 13 63.99 -16.38 -14.59
N ASN A 14 64.45 -17.40 -13.86
CA ASN A 14 63.74 -18.67 -13.81
C ASN A 14 62.47 -18.50 -12.97
N SER A 15 61.47 -19.31 -13.26
CA SER A 15 60.24 -19.40 -12.46
C SER A 15 60.55 -20.12 -11.15
N ASP A 16 60.00 -19.58 -10.06
CA ASP A 16 60.12 -20.17 -8.72
C ASP A 16 58.73 -20.55 -8.17
N VAL A 17 57.65 -20.02 -8.76
CA VAL A 17 56.28 -20.13 -8.26
C VAL A 17 55.32 -20.33 -9.44
N LEU A 18 54.35 -21.23 -9.30
CA LEU A 18 53.18 -21.29 -10.18
C LEU A 18 52.07 -20.44 -9.55
N CYS A 19 51.64 -19.38 -10.23
CA CYS A 19 50.53 -18.56 -9.76
C CYS A 19 49.21 -19.21 -10.17
N VAL A 20 48.47 -19.75 -9.21
CA VAL A 20 47.18 -20.41 -9.47
C VAL A 20 46.14 -19.44 -10.05
N HIS A 21 46.17 -18.15 -9.67
CA HIS A 21 45.24 -17.14 -10.20
C HIS A 21 45.37 -16.89 -11.70
N ARG A 22 46.55 -17.18 -12.28
CA ARG A 22 46.85 -16.94 -13.71
C ARG A 22 47.28 -18.20 -14.44
N GLU A 23 47.34 -19.33 -13.73
CA GLU A 23 47.88 -20.62 -14.20
C GLU A 23 49.28 -20.51 -14.83
N ASP A 24 50.09 -19.56 -14.34
CA ASP A 24 51.34 -19.13 -14.98
C ASP A 24 52.59 -19.31 -14.09
N HIS A 25 53.69 -19.72 -14.71
CA HIS A 25 55.00 -19.86 -14.06
C HIS A 25 55.72 -18.51 -13.92
N VAL A 26 55.85 -18.00 -12.70
CA VAL A 26 56.42 -16.68 -12.39
C VAL A 26 57.60 -16.77 -11.43
N CYS A 27 58.55 -15.83 -11.54
CA CYS A 27 59.60 -15.69 -10.51
C CYS A 27 59.04 -15.03 -9.25
N ASN A 28 59.69 -15.25 -8.11
CA ASN A 28 59.20 -14.78 -6.81
C ASN A 28 58.93 -13.24 -6.78
N LYS A 29 59.78 -12.45 -7.46
CA LYS A 29 59.59 -10.99 -7.57
C LYS A 29 58.26 -10.61 -8.24
N HIS A 30 57.92 -11.26 -9.35
CA HIS A 30 56.68 -10.97 -10.07
C HIS A 30 55.46 -11.54 -9.35
N TYR A 31 55.61 -12.65 -8.63
CA TYR A 31 54.57 -13.17 -7.76
C TYR A 31 54.20 -12.20 -6.63
N ILE A 32 55.19 -11.65 -5.92
CA ILE A 32 54.97 -10.64 -4.86
C ILE A 32 54.33 -9.37 -5.44
N GLN A 33 54.78 -8.92 -6.62
CA GLN A 33 54.18 -7.76 -7.29
C GLN A 33 52.73 -8.03 -7.68
N HIS A 34 52.42 -9.22 -8.19
CA HIS A 34 51.06 -9.61 -8.53
C HIS A 34 50.15 -9.65 -7.28
N ILE A 35 50.59 -10.26 -6.18
CA ILE A 35 49.85 -10.24 -4.91
C ILE A 35 49.60 -8.80 -4.43
N LYS A 36 50.62 -7.93 -4.53
CA LYS A 36 50.46 -6.53 -4.15
C LYS A 36 49.43 -5.81 -5.00
N LEU A 37 49.39 -6.08 -6.31
CA LEU A 37 48.38 -5.51 -7.21
C LEU A 37 46.97 -6.00 -6.86
N VAL A 38 46.80 -7.29 -6.62
CA VAL A 38 45.50 -7.88 -6.21
C VAL A 38 45.04 -7.31 -4.87
N ASN A 39 45.93 -7.21 -3.88
CA ASN A 39 45.59 -6.61 -2.60
C ASN A 39 45.28 -5.11 -2.71
N ASN A 40 45.85 -4.42 -3.69
CA ASN A 40 45.53 -3.02 -3.92
C ASN A 40 44.10 -2.82 -4.44
N GLU A 41 43.52 -3.80 -5.14
CA GLU A 41 42.12 -3.76 -5.59
C GLU A 41 41.14 -3.79 -4.41
N LEU A 42 41.52 -4.40 -3.27
CA LEU A 42 40.69 -4.39 -2.05
C LEU A 42 40.48 -2.98 -1.50
N PHE A 43 41.47 -2.09 -1.63
CA PHE A 43 41.30 -0.69 -1.23
C PHE A 43 40.28 0.02 -2.14
N ALA A 44 40.36 -0.21 -3.46
CA ALA A 44 39.39 0.34 -4.40
C ALA A 44 37.97 -0.17 -4.11
N PHE A 45 37.80 -1.46 -3.82
CA PHE A 45 36.50 -2.01 -3.42
C PHE A 45 36.00 -1.43 -2.10
N SER A 46 36.88 -1.20 -1.11
CA SER A 46 36.49 -0.54 0.13
C SER A 46 35.98 0.87 -0.14
N ASP A 47 36.64 1.63 -1.01
CA ASP A 47 36.23 2.99 -1.37
C ASP A 47 34.89 2.98 -2.10
N GLU A 48 34.66 2.02 -3.01
CA GLU A 48 33.39 1.83 -3.70
C GLU A 48 32.25 1.44 -2.74
N ILE A 49 32.49 0.49 -1.84
CA ILE A 49 31.52 0.09 -0.81
C ILE A 49 31.18 1.30 0.07
N ASN A 50 32.18 2.04 0.53
CA ASN A 50 31.95 3.24 1.33
C ASN A 50 31.15 4.30 0.56
N ALA A 51 31.41 4.48 -0.74
CA ALA A 51 30.62 5.38 -1.59
C ALA A 51 29.17 4.90 -1.74
N LEU A 52 28.92 3.59 -1.86
CA LEU A 52 27.58 3.01 -1.91
C LEU A 52 26.85 3.16 -0.57
N VAL A 53 27.50 2.88 0.55
CA VAL A 53 26.95 3.08 1.90
C VAL A 53 26.58 4.54 2.14
N ASN A 54 27.48 5.47 1.78
CA ASN A 54 27.21 6.91 1.91
C ASN A 54 26.06 7.38 1.01
N LYS A 55 25.85 6.75 -0.14
CA LYS A 55 24.67 7.02 -0.99
C LYS A 55 23.41 6.44 -0.36
N ALA A 56 23.46 5.21 0.13
CA ALA A 56 22.34 4.54 0.80
C ALA A 56 21.85 5.33 2.02
N GLN A 57 22.78 5.83 2.84
CA GLN A 57 22.48 6.64 4.03
C GLN A 57 21.83 7.99 3.72
N LYS A 58 21.93 8.50 2.48
CA LYS A 58 21.33 9.76 2.07
C LYS A 58 19.88 9.61 1.59
N TYR A 59 19.41 8.40 1.33
CA TYR A 59 18.03 8.19 0.95
C TYR A 59 17.14 8.20 2.19
N ASP A 60 16.35 9.25 2.34
CA ASP A 60 15.17 9.21 3.20
C ASP A 60 14.05 8.51 2.44
N LEU A 61 13.98 7.19 2.61
CA LEU A 61 12.98 6.34 1.95
C LEU A 61 11.58 6.53 2.55
N THR A 62 11.49 7.14 3.73
CA THR A 62 10.23 7.27 4.48
C THR A 62 9.45 8.52 4.12
N ASN A 63 10.12 9.66 3.90
CA ASN A 63 9.43 10.91 3.62
C ASN A 63 8.53 10.87 2.37
N PRO A 64 8.95 10.35 1.20
CA PRO A 64 8.08 10.30 0.02
C PRO A 64 6.87 9.39 0.23
N VAL A 65 7.04 8.29 0.97
CA VAL A 65 5.93 7.38 1.30
C VAL A 65 4.96 8.06 2.26
N PHE A 66 5.46 8.79 3.26
CA PHE A 66 4.62 9.56 4.18
C PHE A 66 3.86 10.68 3.46
N GLU A 67 4.47 11.38 2.52
CA GLU A 67 3.77 12.38 1.69
C GLU A 67 2.64 11.73 0.87
N GLN A 68 2.86 10.56 0.28
CA GLN A 68 1.82 9.83 -0.45
C GLN A 68 0.69 9.36 0.46
N LEU A 69 1.01 8.87 1.66
CA LEU A 69 0.03 8.49 2.67
C LEU A 69 -0.81 9.67 3.14
N GLU A 70 -0.19 10.83 3.32
CA GLU A 70 -0.88 12.06 3.69
C GLU A 70 -1.83 12.53 2.58
N GLN A 71 -1.37 12.51 1.32
CA GLN A 71 -2.22 12.82 0.16
C GLN A 71 -3.40 11.86 0.06
N TRP A 72 -3.16 10.55 0.23
CA TRP A 72 -4.22 9.56 0.24
C TRP A 72 -5.24 9.84 1.35
N ARG A 73 -4.78 10.12 2.58
CA ARG A 73 -5.66 10.44 3.72
C ARG A 73 -6.56 11.64 3.42
N VAL A 74 -5.99 12.72 2.90
CA VAL A 74 -6.73 13.93 2.55
C VAL A 74 -7.79 13.64 1.49
N GLU A 75 -7.43 12.89 0.44
CA GLU A 75 -8.35 12.53 -0.64
C GLU A 75 -9.48 11.62 -0.15
N GLN A 76 -9.19 10.64 0.73
CA GLN A 76 -10.22 9.79 1.32
C GLN A 76 -11.20 10.58 2.19
N HIS A 77 -10.71 11.48 3.04
CA HIS A 77 -11.59 12.35 3.83
C HIS A 77 -12.50 13.19 2.93
N ARG A 78 -11.96 13.75 1.85
CA ARG A 78 -12.75 14.53 0.89
C ARG A 78 -13.85 13.69 0.23
N GLN A 79 -13.54 12.47 -0.18
CA GLN A 79 -14.53 11.55 -0.77
C GLN A 79 -15.61 11.17 0.24
N ILE A 80 -15.23 10.92 1.51
CA ILE A 80 -16.18 10.64 2.58
C ILE A 80 -17.11 11.83 2.80
N ASP A 81 -16.58 13.05 2.85
CA ASP A 81 -17.37 14.28 3.02
C ASP A 81 -18.33 14.48 1.85
N GLU A 82 -17.87 14.33 0.61
CA GLU A 82 -18.72 14.41 -0.59
C GLU A 82 -19.86 13.38 -0.57
N ILE A 83 -19.58 12.14 -0.18
CA ILE A 83 -20.59 11.08 -0.04
C ILE A 83 -21.59 11.45 1.05
N CYS A 84 -21.09 11.87 2.22
CA CYS A 84 -21.93 12.26 3.35
C CYS A 84 -22.88 13.39 2.97
N ASP A 85 -22.38 14.44 2.35
CA ASP A 85 -23.19 15.61 1.97
C ASP A 85 -24.19 15.28 0.88
N LYS A 86 -23.80 14.46 -0.12
CA LYS A 86 -24.74 13.95 -1.12
C LYS A 86 -25.84 13.12 -0.49
N LYS A 87 -25.52 12.27 0.50
CA LYS A 87 -26.51 11.45 1.21
C LYS A 87 -27.44 12.29 2.08
N LYS A 88 -26.92 13.28 2.81
CA LYS A 88 -27.74 14.25 3.56
C LYS A 88 -28.72 14.97 2.64
N LEU A 89 -28.26 15.43 1.47
CA LEU A 89 -29.12 16.10 0.50
C LEU A 89 -30.19 15.16 -0.07
N GLN A 90 -29.81 13.94 -0.44
CA GLN A 90 -30.76 12.92 -0.90
C GLN A 90 -31.83 12.61 0.16
N LEU A 91 -31.41 12.42 1.41
CA LEU A 91 -32.32 12.17 2.53
C LEU A 91 -33.29 13.34 2.72
N LYS A 92 -32.78 14.57 2.69
CA LYS A 92 -33.61 15.77 2.82
C LYS A 92 -34.66 15.86 1.71
N ILE A 93 -34.27 15.65 0.44
CA ILE A 93 -35.20 15.69 -0.69
C ILE A 93 -36.29 14.62 -0.55
N VAL A 94 -35.92 13.39 -0.17
CA VAL A 94 -36.88 12.29 0.00
C VAL A 94 -37.84 12.60 1.15
N LEU A 95 -37.32 13.08 2.28
CA LEU A 95 -38.13 13.44 3.43
C LEU A 95 -39.09 14.58 3.12
N ASP A 96 -38.60 15.66 2.50
CA ASP A 96 -39.42 16.82 2.12
C ASP A 96 -40.57 16.40 1.18
N ARG A 97 -40.28 15.59 0.14
CA ARG A 97 -41.30 15.06 -0.76
C ARG A 97 -42.33 14.20 -0.03
N THR A 98 -41.86 13.35 0.87
CA THR A 98 -42.73 12.46 1.64
C THR A 98 -43.66 13.27 2.53
N ILE A 99 -43.14 14.28 3.23
CA ILE A 99 -43.93 15.20 4.07
C ILE A 99 -44.96 15.94 3.23
N ASP A 100 -44.58 16.45 2.06
CA ASP A 100 -45.50 17.20 1.19
C ASP A 100 -46.62 16.31 0.64
N ASP A 101 -46.33 15.07 0.25
CA ASP A 101 -47.36 14.12 -0.17
C ASP A 101 -48.32 13.79 0.97
N TYR A 102 -47.82 13.69 2.21
CA TYR A 102 -48.69 13.51 3.38
C TYR A 102 -49.56 14.74 3.67
N ARG A 103 -49.00 15.94 3.55
CA ARG A 103 -49.78 17.18 3.70
C ARG A 103 -50.91 17.28 2.68
N LYS A 104 -50.64 16.91 1.42
CA LYS A 104 -51.67 16.85 0.38
C LYS A 104 -52.79 15.88 0.74
N LYS A 105 -52.44 14.65 1.16
CA LYS A 105 -53.44 13.64 1.58
C LYS A 105 -54.28 14.11 2.76
N LEU A 106 -53.68 14.77 3.75
CA LEU A 106 -54.42 15.35 4.88
C LEU A 106 -55.36 16.48 4.44
N HIS A 107 -54.92 17.32 3.50
CA HIS A 107 -55.74 18.39 2.95
C HIS A 107 -56.93 17.84 2.15
N GLU A 108 -56.71 16.83 1.29
CA GLU A 108 -57.76 16.12 0.56
C GLU A 108 -58.77 15.48 1.52
N LEU A 109 -58.29 14.79 2.55
CA LEU A 109 -59.14 14.20 3.59
C LEU A 109 -59.98 15.27 4.32
N GLY A 110 -59.37 16.42 4.63
CA GLY A 110 -60.08 17.55 5.25
C GLY A 110 -61.17 18.11 4.33
N HIS A 111 -60.90 18.20 3.03
CA HIS A 111 -61.88 18.62 2.03
C HIS A 111 -63.04 17.61 1.92
N ASP A 112 -62.73 16.31 1.86
CA ASP A 112 -63.74 15.26 1.79
C ASP A 112 -64.64 15.23 3.02
N VAL A 113 -64.07 15.38 4.21
CA VAL A 113 -64.83 15.49 5.46
C VAL A 113 -65.74 16.72 5.43
N LYS A 114 -65.24 17.86 4.97
CA LYS A 114 -66.05 19.08 4.84
C LYS A 114 -67.22 18.88 3.87
N LYS A 115 -66.98 18.24 2.72
CA LYS A 115 -68.02 17.93 1.75
C LYS A 115 -69.10 17.01 2.34
N LEU A 116 -68.71 15.99 3.10
CA LEU A 116 -69.66 15.11 3.78
C LEU A 116 -70.50 15.84 4.84
N ILE A 117 -69.91 16.83 5.53
CA ILE A 117 -70.63 17.71 6.48
C ILE A 117 -71.62 18.60 5.72
N ASP A 118 -71.19 19.25 4.64
CA ASP A 118 -72.00 20.17 3.83
C ASP A 118 -73.18 19.44 3.14
N GLU A 119 -72.98 18.19 2.70
CA GLU A 119 -74.02 17.34 2.12
C GLU A 119 -75.05 16.83 3.16
N GLY A 120 -74.70 16.85 4.45
CA GLY A 120 -75.59 16.46 5.56
C GLY A 120 -76.02 15.00 5.60
N ASN A 121 -75.50 14.15 4.70
CA ASN A 121 -75.86 12.73 4.59
C ASN A 121 -74.63 11.87 4.24
N ALA A 122 -73.83 11.54 5.25
CA ALA A 122 -72.70 10.63 5.11
C ALA A 122 -73.14 9.18 5.33
N SER A 123 -72.77 8.28 4.42
CA SER A 123 -72.96 6.84 4.60
C SER A 123 -72.02 6.28 5.68
N PHE A 124 -72.45 5.21 6.35
CA PHE A 124 -71.62 4.50 7.33
C PHE A 124 -70.27 4.06 6.74
N LYS A 125 -70.28 3.61 5.48
CA LYS A 125 -69.07 3.21 4.74
C LYS A 125 -68.10 4.36 4.51
N GLN A 126 -68.60 5.57 4.22
CA GLN A 126 -67.75 6.77 4.09
C GLN A 126 -67.10 7.13 5.42
N ILE A 127 -67.86 7.10 6.53
CA ILE A 127 -67.32 7.36 7.88
C ILE A 127 -66.23 6.35 8.25
N GLU A 128 -66.45 5.07 7.94
CA GLU A 128 -65.50 4.00 8.22
C GLU A 128 -64.19 4.14 7.43
N ILE A 129 -64.30 4.48 6.13
CA ILE A 129 -63.12 4.79 5.29
C ILE A 129 -62.36 5.98 5.87
N THR A 130 -63.03 7.10 6.18
CA THR A 130 -62.40 8.29 6.77
C THR A 130 -61.69 7.96 8.09
N LYS A 131 -62.30 7.18 8.98
CA LYS A 131 -61.68 6.75 10.24
C LYS A 131 -60.40 5.94 10.00
N ASN A 132 -60.44 4.98 9.08
CA ASN A 132 -59.26 4.18 8.74
C ASN A 132 -58.14 5.04 8.15
N THR A 133 -58.47 5.99 7.27
CA THR A 133 -57.48 6.91 6.69
C THR A 133 -56.86 7.83 7.74
N ILE A 134 -57.64 8.33 8.70
CA ILE A 134 -57.14 9.12 9.84
C ILE A 134 -56.14 8.30 10.68
N GLU A 135 -56.47 7.05 10.99
CA GLU A 135 -55.62 6.20 11.81
C GLU A 135 -54.31 5.83 11.09
N GLN A 136 -54.36 5.55 9.79
CA GLN A 136 -53.15 5.38 8.97
C GLN A 136 -52.26 6.62 9.00
N CYS A 137 -52.85 7.82 8.86
CA CYS A 137 -52.10 9.08 8.94
C CYS A 137 -51.45 9.27 10.33
N ARG A 138 -52.15 8.92 11.42
CA ARG A 138 -51.59 8.99 12.78
C ARG A 138 -50.40 8.05 12.98
N GLN A 139 -50.51 6.81 12.51
CA GLN A 139 -49.43 5.83 12.62
C GLN A 139 -48.18 6.29 11.86
N LEU A 140 -48.37 6.89 10.70
CA LEU A 140 -47.26 7.45 9.91
C LEU A 140 -46.63 8.67 10.57
N CYS A 141 -47.42 9.56 11.19
CA CYS A 141 -46.88 10.67 11.99
C CYS A 141 -46.00 10.16 13.14
N LYS A 142 -46.45 9.13 13.86
CA LYS A 142 -45.65 8.49 14.92
C LYS A 142 -44.34 7.88 14.39
N ARG A 143 -44.34 7.32 13.17
CA ARG A 143 -43.12 6.78 12.56
C ARG A 143 -42.11 7.86 12.17
N PHE A 144 -42.55 9.09 11.86
CA PHE A 144 -41.63 10.21 11.65
C PHE A 144 -41.00 10.71 12.95
N GLU A 145 -41.68 10.56 14.07
CA GLU A 145 -41.16 10.95 15.39
C GLU A 145 -40.05 10.03 15.90
N THR A 146 -40.01 8.76 15.47
CA THR A 146 -39.13 7.75 16.09
C THR A 146 -37.77 7.54 15.43
N LEU A 147 -37.35 8.33 14.42
CA LEU A 147 -36.06 8.19 13.69
C LEU A 147 -35.79 6.81 13.03
N ASP A 148 -36.61 5.78 13.28
CA ASP A 148 -36.55 4.39 12.79
C ASP A 148 -36.82 4.22 11.28
N TYR A 149 -36.71 5.29 10.51
CA TYR A 149 -37.08 5.29 9.09
C TYR A 149 -35.92 4.94 8.16
N PHE A 150 -34.67 4.95 8.64
CA PHE A 150 -33.48 4.78 7.80
C PHE A 150 -32.56 3.67 8.30
N HIS A 151 -32.24 2.73 7.41
CA HIS A 151 -31.19 1.74 7.59
C HIS A 151 -29.97 2.18 6.77
N TYR A 152 -28.79 2.23 7.39
CA TYR A 152 -27.54 2.53 6.70
C TYR A 152 -26.48 1.48 7.06
N ASN A 153 -25.66 1.15 6.06
CA ASN A 153 -24.51 0.27 6.21
C ASN A 153 -23.30 0.98 5.59
N ILE A 154 -22.20 1.06 6.34
CA ILE A 154 -20.95 1.72 5.93
C ILE A 154 -19.87 0.64 5.95
N ASN A 155 -19.17 0.46 4.83
CA ASN A 155 -18.06 -0.49 4.71
C ASN A 155 -16.72 0.26 4.82
N GLU A 156 -15.68 -0.45 5.29
CA GLU A 156 -14.33 0.09 5.52
C GLU A 156 -13.52 0.26 4.21
N ASN A 157 -12.62 1.25 4.20
CA ASN A 157 -11.62 1.44 3.15
C ASN A 157 -10.29 0.85 3.65
N ASP A 158 -9.84 -0.26 3.07
CA ASP A 158 -8.62 -0.96 3.48
C ASP A 158 -7.39 -0.50 2.69
N MET A 159 -6.20 -0.52 3.30
CA MET A 159 -4.92 -0.17 2.68
C MET A 159 -3.82 -1.17 3.09
N GLU A 160 -3.23 -1.83 2.10
CA GLU A 160 -2.05 -2.68 2.30
C GLU A 160 -0.76 -1.93 1.90
N ILE A 161 0.26 -2.01 2.75
CA ILE A 161 1.60 -1.49 2.49
C ILE A 161 2.59 -2.66 2.62
N GLY A 162 3.42 -2.87 1.60
CA GLY A 162 4.44 -3.91 1.58
C GLY A 162 5.77 -3.40 1.03
N LEU A 163 6.86 -4.05 1.42
CA LEU A 163 8.20 -3.88 0.82
C LEU A 163 8.35 -4.90 -0.31
N PHE A 164 9.05 -4.53 -1.39
CA PHE A 164 9.41 -5.49 -2.44
C PHE A 164 10.44 -6.50 -1.92
N ASN A 165 10.35 -7.76 -2.38
CA ASN A 165 11.20 -8.88 -1.94
C ASN A 165 12.70 -8.54 -1.93
N ASP A 166 13.34 -8.93 -0.83
CA ASP A 166 14.73 -8.64 -0.45
C ASP A 166 15.76 -9.64 -1.05
N ASP A 167 15.41 -10.32 -2.15
CA ASP A 167 16.20 -11.43 -2.71
C ASP A 167 17.44 -10.98 -3.51
N LEU A 168 17.84 -9.70 -3.43
CA LEU A 168 18.90 -9.12 -4.26
C LEU A 168 20.32 -9.33 -3.72
N PHE A 169 20.50 -9.83 -2.49
CA PHE A 169 21.82 -10.00 -1.87
C PHE A 169 22.18 -11.48 -1.65
N THR A 170 22.79 -12.11 -2.66
CA THR A 170 23.24 -13.52 -2.60
C THR A 170 24.73 -13.68 -2.30
N GLY A 171 25.48 -12.59 -2.12
CA GLY A 171 26.95 -12.59 -2.04
C GLY A 171 27.50 -12.15 -0.69
N GLY A 172 27.76 -13.11 0.21
CA GLY A 172 28.39 -12.83 1.50
C GLY A 172 29.26 -13.98 2.05
N GLY A 173 29.54 -14.99 1.23
CA GLY A 173 30.30 -16.18 1.65
C GLY A 173 31.75 -16.10 1.20
N THR A 174 32.57 -15.35 1.94
CA THR A 174 34.06 -15.38 1.89
C THR A 174 34.76 -15.02 0.57
N LEU A 175 35.88 -14.27 0.65
CA LEU A 175 36.70 -13.83 -0.49
C LEU A 175 37.42 -14.98 -1.24
N LEU A 176 37.11 -16.24 -0.92
CA LEU A 176 37.73 -17.43 -1.47
C LEU A 176 36.63 -18.31 -2.05
N SER A 177 36.88 -18.94 -3.21
CA SER A 177 35.97 -19.99 -3.68
C SER A 177 35.93 -21.13 -2.65
N LEU A 178 34.78 -21.79 -2.53
CA LEU A 178 34.58 -22.92 -1.60
C LEU A 178 35.68 -24.00 -1.77
N GLU A 179 36.14 -24.22 -3.00
CA GLU A 179 37.24 -25.12 -3.32
C GLU A 179 38.59 -24.68 -2.70
N HIS A 180 38.88 -23.38 -2.68
CA HIS A 180 40.08 -22.84 -2.05
C HIS A 180 40.01 -22.83 -0.53
N GLN A 181 38.82 -22.67 0.05
CA GLN A 181 38.63 -22.82 1.50
C GLN A 181 38.89 -24.24 1.96
N LEU A 182 38.37 -25.23 1.23
CA LEU A 182 38.60 -26.65 1.53
C LEU A 182 40.08 -26.99 1.45
N LYS A 183 40.78 -26.53 0.40
CA LYS A 183 42.24 -26.72 0.26
C LYS A 183 43.07 -26.03 1.35
N LEU A 184 42.67 -24.84 1.82
CA LEU A 184 43.35 -24.14 2.92
C LEU A 184 43.12 -24.84 4.26
N ASN A 185 41.90 -25.35 4.51
CA ASN A 185 41.60 -26.13 5.70
C ASN A 185 42.34 -27.47 5.72
N GLU A 186 42.61 -28.09 4.56
CA GLU A 186 43.49 -29.27 4.45
C GLU A 186 44.98 -28.95 4.67
N PHE A 187 45.40 -27.69 4.46
CA PHE A 187 46.81 -27.29 4.61
C PHE A 187 47.18 -26.82 6.03
N TYR A 188 46.20 -26.31 6.79
CA TYR A 188 46.39 -25.80 8.16
C TYR A 188 45.67 -26.64 9.24
N GLY A 189 44.92 -27.67 8.86
CA GLY A 189 44.20 -28.60 9.74
C GLY A 189 44.91 -29.93 9.96
#